data_AF-A0A7H0Y2N8-F1
#
_entry.id   AF-A0A7H0Y2N8-F1
#
_cell.length_a   1.000
_cell.length_b   1.000
_cell.length_c   1.000
_cell.angle_alpha   90.00
_cell.angle_beta   90.00
_cell.angle_gamma   90.00
#
_symmetry.space_group_name_H-M   'P 1'
#
loop_
_entity.id
_entity.type
_entity.pdbx_description
1 polymer ?
#
loop_
_entity_poly.entity_id
_entity_poly.type
_entity_poly.pdbx_seq_one_letter_code
_entity_poly.pdbx_strand_id
1 'polypeptide(L)'
;MGFNVLANFSANIGGLDIFGFSSLGLNGIKLDMFCEPSTPFQFNPSDALPDLDSLIVRGSSLIQSLGLNLDGFISGVGNDPLAAFGCIEIKIEGSALPDTDGPWYGLRFNIHLGSLGELVSKSNLKSSLYLIWRPGNTGIAIGITIPGVSPEKATLPLQGVLKLALPQIKLKFDGTNFRLEIEEPELFMLGQKYKGGNMELSLFGTNAAHPLTDLPIELAWYGKFGD
;
A
#
# COMPACT_ATOMS: atom_id res chain seq x y z
N MET A 1 11.19 -3.10 -28.30
CA MET A 1 11.19 -1.64 -28.13
C MET A 1 10.45 -1.39 -26.82
N GLY A 2 11.16 -1.14 -25.73
CA GLY A 2 10.57 -1.04 -24.39
C GLY A 2 9.95 0.33 -24.18
N PHE A 3 8.67 0.39 -23.84
CA PHE A 3 7.99 1.62 -23.48
C PHE A 3 8.36 2.02 -22.04
N ASN A 4 9.28 2.97 -21.88
CA ASN A 4 9.60 3.60 -20.59
C ASN A 4 8.51 4.64 -20.24
N VAL A 5 7.31 4.18 -19.85
CA VAL A 5 6.18 5.08 -19.52
C VAL A 5 6.31 5.68 -18.12
N LEU A 6 7.11 5.07 -17.24
CA LEU A 6 7.17 5.44 -15.82
C LEU A 6 8.43 6.22 -15.42
N ALA A 7 9.38 6.43 -16.34
CA ALA A 7 10.67 7.06 -16.03
C ALA A 7 10.56 8.52 -15.53
N ASN A 8 9.42 9.19 -15.77
CA ASN A 8 9.19 10.59 -15.38
C ASN A 8 7.97 10.83 -14.49
N PHE A 9 7.28 9.77 -14.03
CA PHE A 9 6.20 9.96 -13.05
C PHE A 9 6.79 9.96 -11.63
N SER A 10 7.52 11.02 -11.28
CA SER A 10 7.83 11.31 -9.88
C SER A 10 6.59 11.95 -9.27
N ALA A 11 5.75 11.17 -8.60
CA ALA A 11 4.76 11.77 -7.70
C ALA A 11 5.50 12.26 -6.45
N ASN A 12 6.16 13.39 -6.64
CA ASN A 12 6.97 14.06 -5.65
C ASN A 12 6.03 14.81 -4.71
N ILE A 13 5.45 14.09 -3.75
CA ILE A 13 4.65 14.71 -2.69
C ILE A 13 5.63 15.22 -1.65
N GLY A 14 5.97 16.51 -1.72
CA GLY A 14 6.84 17.18 -0.75
C GLY A 14 8.28 16.65 -0.68
N GLY A 15 8.86 16.17 -1.79
CA GLY A 15 10.20 15.56 -1.81
C GLY A 15 10.19 14.03 -1.83
N LEU A 16 9.05 13.39 -1.60
CA LEU A 16 8.94 11.94 -1.44
C LEU A 16 8.71 11.24 -2.79
N ASP A 17 9.64 10.36 -3.16
CA ASP A 17 9.51 9.45 -4.31
C ASP A 17 8.85 8.12 -3.86
N ILE A 18 7.52 8.09 -3.92
CA ILE A 18 6.69 7.00 -3.37
C ILE A 18 6.77 5.73 -4.23
N PHE A 19 7.10 5.85 -5.51
CA PHE A 19 7.15 4.69 -6.42
C PHE A 19 8.37 3.82 -6.21
N GLY A 20 9.49 4.39 -5.75
CA GLY A 20 10.62 3.60 -5.29
C GLY A 20 11.46 2.90 -6.37
N PHE A 21 11.26 3.22 -7.65
CA PHE A 21 11.98 2.59 -8.76
C PHE A 21 12.70 3.63 -9.65
N SER A 22 13.88 3.27 -10.16
CA SER A 22 14.55 4.03 -11.23
C SER A 22 14.13 3.57 -12.63
N SER A 23 13.75 2.29 -12.75
CA SER A 23 13.23 1.67 -13.96
C SER A 23 12.26 0.57 -13.59
N LEU A 24 11.17 0.46 -14.34
CA LEU A 24 10.21 -0.64 -14.24
C LEU A 24 9.96 -1.17 -15.65
N GLY A 25 10.57 -2.31 -15.97
CA GLY A 25 10.27 -3.03 -17.19
C GLY A 25 8.89 -3.69 -17.08
N LEU A 26 8.21 -3.78 -18.21
CA LEU A 26 6.85 -4.31 -18.32
C LEU A 26 6.81 -5.35 -19.43
N ASN A 27 6.29 -6.52 -19.09
CA ASN A 27 6.04 -7.60 -20.03
C ASN A 27 4.53 -7.77 -20.24
N GLY A 28 4.12 -8.10 -21.46
CA GLY A 28 2.72 -8.39 -21.77
C GLY A 28 1.77 -7.18 -21.78
N ILE A 29 2.29 -5.95 -21.95
CA ILE A 29 1.42 -4.78 -22.18
C ILE A 29 0.59 -5.02 -23.43
N LYS A 30 -0.75 -5.01 -23.28
CA LYS A 30 -1.69 -4.96 -24.39
C LYS A 30 -2.12 -3.52 -24.60
N LEU A 31 -2.04 -3.07 -25.85
CA LEU A 31 -2.55 -1.78 -26.29
C LEU A 31 -3.72 -2.05 -27.23
N ASP A 32 -4.93 -1.96 -26.70
CA ASP A 32 -6.15 -2.10 -27.50
C ASP A 32 -6.44 -0.77 -28.20
N MET A 33 -5.87 -0.64 -29.40
CA MET A 33 -5.99 0.55 -30.23
C MET A 33 -7.24 0.45 -31.12
N PHE A 34 -8.37 0.95 -30.62
CA PHE A 34 -9.57 1.18 -31.44
C PHE A 34 -9.53 2.60 -32.01
N CYS A 35 -9.41 2.71 -33.33
CA CYS A 35 -9.46 3.99 -34.04
C CYS A 35 -10.85 4.17 -34.65
N GLU A 36 -11.81 4.63 -33.85
CA GLU A 36 -13.00 5.30 -34.36
C GLU A 36 -12.89 6.80 -34.03
N PRO A 37 -13.32 7.71 -34.92
CA PRO A 37 -13.20 9.15 -34.70
C PRO A 37 -13.92 9.68 -33.44
N SER A 38 -14.74 8.86 -32.78
CA SER A 38 -15.49 9.18 -31.57
C SER A 38 -15.09 8.41 -30.31
N THR A 39 -14.19 7.42 -30.39
CA THR A 39 -13.75 6.64 -29.21
C THR A 39 -12.33 7.03 -28.81
N PRO A 40 -12.12 7.58 -27.60
CA PRO A 40 -10.77 7.86 -27.13
C PRO A 40 -9.98 6.56 -26.95
N PHE A 41 -8.67 6.64 -27.19
CA PHE A 41 -7.73 5.58 -26.88
C PHE A 41 -7.87 5.15 -25.41
N GLN A 42 -7.98 3.83 -25.17
CA GLN A 42 -8.03 3.27 -23.82
C GLN A 42 -6.75 2.49 -23.53
N PHE A 43 -6.08 2.86 -22.44
CA PHE A 43 -4.95 2.10 -21.91
C PHE A 43 -5.46 1.17 -20.82
N ASN A 44 -5.27 -0.14 -20.99
CA ASN A 44 -5.61 -1.13 -19.98
C ASN A 44 -4.36 -1.93 -19.58
N PRO A 45 -3.69 -1.56 -18.47
CA PRO A 45 -2.49 -2.25 -18.01
C PRO A 45 -2.78 -3.50 -17.17
N SER A 46 -4.05 -3.90 -16.95
CA SER A 46 -4.38 -4.96 -15.99
C SER A 46 -3.81 -6.35 -16.33
N ASP A 47 -3.48 -6.59 -17.60
CA ASP A 47 -2.79 -7.81 -18.05
C ASP A 47 -1.25 -7.68 -18.06
N ALA A 48 -0.71 -6.48 -17.79
CA ALA A 48 0.72 -6.25 -17.78
C ALA A 48 1.37 -6.87 -16.54
N LEU A 49 2.42 -7.64 -16.76
CA LEU A 49 3.22 -8.25 -15.71
C LEU A 49 4.52 -7.45 -15.53
N PRO A 50 4.93 -7.18 -14.27
CA PRO A 50 6.23 -6.59 -13.99
C PRO A 50 7.36 -7.48 -14.50
N ASP A 51 8.34 -6.89 -15.18
CA ASP A 51 9.61 -7.55 -15.47
C ASP A 51 10.57 -7.33 -14.29
N LEU A 52 10.53 -8.25 -13.33
CA LEU A 52 11.29 -8.17 -12.10
C LEU A 52 12.81 -8.24 -12.32
N ASP A 53 13.28 -8.87 -13.40
CA ASP A 53 14.71 -9.00 -13.72
C ASP A 53 15.33 -7.66 -14.15
N SER A 54 14.49 -6.75 -14.66
CA SER A 54 14.89 -5.40 -15.10
C SER A 54 14.65 -4.31 -14.04
N LEU A 55 14.09 -4.68 -12.90
CA LEU A 55 13.64 -3.77 -11.86
C LEU A 55 14.83 -3.24 -11.04
N ILE A 56 15.02 -1.93 -11.05
CA ILE A 56 16.03 -1.28 -10.19
C ILE A 56 15.30 -0.53 -9.08
N VAL A 57 15.24 -1.14 -7.90
CA VAL A 57 14.70 -0.55 -6.67
C VAL A 57 15.67 0.52 -6.15
N ARG A 58 15.14 1.69 -5.80
CA ARG A 58 15.93 2.78 -5.21
C ARG A 58 16.17 2.53 -3.71
N GLY A 59 17.34 2.93 -3.25
CA GLY A 59 17.65 2.99 -1.82
C GLY A 59 16.68 3.92 -1.09
N SER A 60 16.23 3.56 0.11
CA SER A 60 15.27 4.33 0.92
C SER A 60 13.90 4.52 0.25
N SER A 61 13.52 3.62 -0.64
CA SER A 61 12.18 3.58 -1.22
C SER A 61 11.15 2.99 -0.25
N LEU A 62 9.86 3.32 -0.49
CA LEU A 62 8.73 2.68 0.21
C LEU A 62 8.81 1.14 0.13
N ILE A 63 9.26 0.64 -1.01
CA ILE A 63 9.39 -0.79 -1.31
C ILE A 63 10.42 -1.45 -0.43
N GLN A 64 11.59 -0.83 -0.29
CA GLN A 64 12.64 -1.35 0.59
C GLN A 64 12.25 -1.20 2.06
N SER A 65 11.63 -0.09 2.46
CA SER A 65 11.24 0.13 3.86
C SER A 65 10.13 -0.80 4.34
N LEU A 66 9.20 -1.19 3.45
CA LEU A 66 8.04 -2.01 3.81
C LEU A 66 8.07 -3.45 3.27
N GLY A 67 9.12 -3.85 2.54
CA GLY A 67 9.20 -5.19 1.98
C GLY A 67 8.18 -5.48 0.89
N LEU A 68 7.85 -4.47 0.08
CA LEU A 68 6.80 -4.60 -0.94
C LEU A 68 7.30 -5.45 -2.11
N ASN A 69 6.46 -6.36 -2.58
CA ASN A 69 6.68 -7.10 -3.82
C ASN A 69 5.66 -6.64 -4.86
N LEU A 70 6.11 -6.08 -5.98
CA LEU A 70 5.20 -5.65 -7.04
C LEU A 70 4.51 -6.87 -7.64
N ASP A 71 3.18 -6.90 -7.54
CA ASP A 71 2.33 -8.02 -7.97
C ASP A 71 1.73 -7.77 -9.35
N GLY A 72 1.33 -6.52 -9.64
CA GLY A 72 0.78 -6.19 -10.94
C GLY A 72 0.21 -4.78 -11.04
N PHE A 73 -0.41 -4.52 -12.18
CA PHE A 73 -1.05 -3.26 -12.50
C PHE A 73 -2.56 -3.37 -12.38
N ILE A 74 -3.18 -2.28 -11.94
CA ILE A 74 -4.62 -2.16 -11.85
C ILE A 74 -5.08 -0.88 -12.54
N SER A 75 -6.31 -0.90 -13.03
CA SER A 75 -6.94 0.27 -13.62
C SER A 75 -8.44 0.17 -13.48
N GLY A 76 -9.12 1.30 -13.62
CA GLY A 76 -10.57 1.34 -13.61
C GLY A 76 -11.09 2.75 -13.82
N VAL A 77 -12.40 2.90 -13.64
CA VAL A 77 -13.13 4.16 -13.74
C VAL A 77 -13.97 4.32 -12.47
N GLY A 78 -14.16 5.54 -12.01
CA GLY A 78 -14.95 5.84 -10.82
C GLY A 78 -14.27 6.91 -9.97
N ASN A 79 -14.97 7.38 -8.94
CA ASN A 79 -14.47 8.41 -8.04
C ASN A 79 -13.73 7.84 -6.82
N ASP A 80 -14.10 6.65 -6.34
CA ASP A 80 -13.46 5.96 -5.21
C ASP A 80 -12.80 4.62 -5.63
N PRO A 81 -11.52 4.65 -6.05
CA PRO A 81 -10.84 3.46 -6.50
C PRO A 81 -10.43 2.52 -5.36
N LEU A 82 -10.27 3.02 -4.13
CA LEU A 82 -9.87 2.20 -2.99
C LEU A 82 -11.03 1.37 -2.45
N ALA A 83 -12.25 1.94 -2.43
CA ALA A 83 -13.45 1.20 -2.05
C ALA A 83 -13.71 0.01 -2.98
N ALA A 84 -13.40 0.13 -4.28
CA ALA A 84 -13.55 -0.95 -5.25
C ALA A 84 -12.73 -2.22 -4.90
N PHE A 85 -11.64 -2.06 -4.14
CA PHE A 85 -10.79 -3.18 -3.67
C PHE A 85 -10.98 -3.50 -2.18
N GLY A 86 -11.93 -2.86 -1.50
CA GLY A 86 -12.16 -3.04 -0.07
C GLY A 86 -10.96 -2.61 0.79
N CYS A 87 -10.19 -1.61 0.34
CA CYS A 87 -9.00 -1.16 1.03
C CYS A 87 -9.33 -0.23 2.21
N ILE A 88 -8.53 -0.35 3.27
CA ILE A 88 -8.40 0.70 4.29
C ILE A 88 -7.47 1.77 3.70
N GLU A 89 -7.91 3.02 3.68
CA GLU A 89 -7.08 4.13 3.19
C GLU A 89 -5.90 4.39 4.13
N ILE A 90 -4.72 4.55 3.56
CA ILE A 90 -3.52 5.03 4.25
C ILE A 90 -3.37 6.51 3.94
N LYS A 91 -3.49 7.34 4.97
CA LYS A 91 -3.37 8.80 4.86
C LYS A 91 -1.92 9.20 4.64
N ILE A 92 -1.72 10.12 3.70
CA ILE A 92 -0.44 10.76 3.40
C ILE A 92 -0.66 12.25 3.56
N GLU A 93 0.21 12.92 4.32
CA GLU A 93 0.09 14.36 4.49
C GLU A 93 0.36 15.07 3.16
N GLY A 94 -0.53 16.00 2.79
CA GLY A 94 -0.40 16.79 1.57
C GLY A 94 -0.71 16.05 0.27
N SER A 95 -1.20 14.80 0.32
CA SER A 95 -1.65 14.06 -0.86
C SER A 95 -3.04 13.46 -0.66
N ALA A 96 -3.92 13.75 -1.61
CA ALA A 96 -5.19 13.07 -1.76
C ALA A 96 -5.51 12.97 -3.24
N LEU A 97 -6.09 11.85 -3.65
CA LEU A 97 -6.65 11.73 -4.98
C LEU A 97 -7.93 12.58 -5.04
N PRO A 98 -8.13 13.43 -6.05
CA PRO A 98 -9.31 14.28 -6.14
C PRO A 98 -10.58 13.42 -6.26
N ASP A 99 -11.68 13.80 -5.59
CA ASP A 99 -12.97 13.13 -5.70
C ASP A 99 -13.66 13.50 -7.03
N THR A 100 -13.17 12.90 -8.11
CA THR A 100 -13.65 13.11 -9.47
C THR A 100 -13.84 11.77 -10.14
N ASP A 101 -14.97 11.62 -10.84
CA ASP A 101 -15.18 10.47 -11.71
C ASP A 101 -14.22 10.52 -12.91
N GLY A 102 -13.74 9.35 -13.34
CA GLY A 102 -12.77 9.24 -14.43
C GLY A 102 -11.79 8.08 -14.28
N PRO A 103 -10.92 7.88 -15.29
CA PRO A 103 -9.98 6.78 -15.30
C PRO A 103 -8.89 6.97 -14.25
N TRP A 104 -8.55 5.88 -13.56
CA TRP A 104 -7.45 5.81 -12.61
C TRP A 104 -6.58 4.59 -12.92
N TYR A 105 -5.32 4.67 -12.49
CA TYR A 105 -4.32 3.62 -12.66
C TYR A 105 -3.64 3.37 -11.33
N GLY A 106 -3.14 2.16 -11.13
CA GLY A 106 -2.48 1.82 -9.90
C GLY A 106 -1.51 0.65 -10.02
N LEU A 107 -0.72 0.51 -8.97
CA LEU A 107 0.15 -0.63 -8.70
C LEU A 107 -0.43 -1.41 -7.52
N ARG A 108 -0.44 -2.73 -7.65
CA ARG A 108 -0.73 -3.66 -6.55
C ARG A 108 0.57 -4.29 -6.09
N PHE A 109 0.81 -4.23 -4.79
CA PHE A 109 1.94 -4.84 -4.12
C PHE A 109 1.46 -5.89 -3.13
N ASN A 110 2.19 -6.99 -3.03
CA ASN A 110 2.07 -7.93 -1.92
C ASN A 110 2.93 -7.43 -0.77
N ILE A 111 2.37 -7.42 0.44
CA ILE A 111 3.04 -7.01 1.67
C ILE A 111 2.79 -8.04 2.77
N HIS A 112 3.86 -8.38 3.49
CA HIS A 112 3.80 -9.28 4.62
C HIS A 112 3.77 -8.44 5.91
N LEU A 113 2.60 -8.32 6.53
CA LEU A 113 2.46 -7.58 7.81
C LEU A 113 3.00 -8.37 9.01
N GLY A 114 3.78 -9.43 8.78
CA GLY A 114 4.26 -10.33 9.82
C GLY A 114 3.14 -11.06 10.55
N SER A 115 3.40 -11.34 11.82
CA SER A 115 2.45 -11.89 12.79
C SER A 115 2.30 -10.92 13.96
N LEU A 116 1.10 -10.82 14.52
CA LEU A 116 0.82 -10.13 15.79
C LEU A 116 1.19 -11.01 17.01
N GLY A 117 2.23 -11.83 16.88
CA GLY A 117 2.66 -12.81 17.88
C GLY A 117 1.70 -14.00 17.98
N GLU A 118 1.54 -14.56 19.18
CA GLU A 118 0.63 -15.69 19.44
C GLU A 118 -0.85 -15.27 19.47
N LEU A 119 -1.12 -13.97 19.43
CA LEU A 119 -2.46 -13.39 19.60
C LEU A 119 -3.33 -13.46 18.36
N VAL A 120 -2.78 -13.77 17.20
CA VAL A 120 -3.51 -14.07 15.97
C VAL A 120 -3.18 -15.51 15.60
N SER A 121 -4.15 -16.29 15.11
CA SER A 121 -3.88 -17.62 14.56
C SER A 121 -2.66 -17.52 13.64
N LYS A 122 -1.70 -18.43 13.76
CA LYS A 122 -0.36 -18.44 13.13
C LYS A 122 -0.27 -18.22 11.60
N SER A 123 -1.34 -17.81 10.93
CA SER A 123 -1.33 -17.32 9.57
C SER A 123 -0.61 -15.97 9.49
N ASN A 124 0.52 -15.95 8.78
CA ASN A 124 1.15 -14.71 8.31
C ASN A 124 0.09 -13.81 7.65
N LEU A 125 0.02 -12.54 8.06
CA LEU A 125 -0.92 -11.56 7.53
C LEU A 125 -0.49 -11.11 6.13
N LYS A 126 -0.73 -11.98 5.14
CA LYS A 126 -0.52 -11.67 3.72
C LYS A 126 -1.55 -10.66 3.27
N SER A 127 -1.08 -9.48 2.91
CA SER A 127 -1.89 -8.31 2.62
C SER A 127 -1.51 -7.76 1.25
N SER A 128 -2.39 -6.95 0.67
CA SER A 128 -2.08 -6.22 -0.56
C SER A 128 -2.13 -4.72 -0.31
N LEU A 129 -1.09 -4.02 -0.75
CA LEU A 129 -1.01 -2.56 -0.74
C LEU A 129 -1.23 -2.04 -2.16
N TYR A 130 -1.99 -0.97 -2.28
CA TYR A 130 -2.42 -0.37 -3.52
C TYR A 130 -1.92 1.06 -3.57
N LEU A 131 -1.30 1.45 -4.67
CA LEU A 131 -0.90 2.83 -4.95
C LEU A 131 -1.64 3.25 -6.22
N ILE A 132 -2.50 4.26 -6.11
CA ILE A 132 -3.40 4.68 -7.18
C ILE A 132 -3.21 6.16 -7.49
N TRP A 133 -3.21 6.50 -8.77
CA TRP A 133 -3.14 7.88 -9.27
C TRP A 133 -4.12 8.09 -10.43
N ARG A 134 -4.36 9.37 -10.74
CA ARG A 134 -5.14 9.79 -11.91
C ARG A 134 -4.24 10.53 -12.89
N PRO A 135 -4.36 10.30 -14.21
CA PRO A 135 -3.61 11.06 -15.20
C PRO A 135 -3.91 12.57 -15.07
N GLY A 136 -2.88 13.39 -15.21
CA GLY A 136 -3.02 14.85 -15.10
C GLY A 136 -3.25 15.37 -13.69
N ASN A 137 -3.20 14.50 -12.67
CA ASN A 137 -3.26 14.90 -11.26
C ASN A 137 -1.95 14.55 -10.54
N THR A 138 -1.63 15.31 -9.49
CA THR A 138 -0.43 15.12 -8.66
C THR A 138 -0.68 14.31 -7.40
N GLY A 139 -1.95 14.08 -7.03
CA GLY A 139 -2.34 13.31 -5.86
C GLY A 139 -2.24 11.80 -6.07
N ILE A 140 -1.86 11.10 -5.00
CA ILE A 140 -1.87 9.64 -4.89
C ILE A 140 -2.81 9.24 -3.76
N ALA A 141 -3.54 8.14 -3.98
CA ALA A 141 -4.20 7.38 -2.94
C ALA A 141 -3.40 6.09 -2.65
N ILE A 142 -3.19 5.79 -1.36
CA ILE A 142 -2.64 4.51 -0.91
C ILE A 142 -3.71 3.79 -0.10
N GLY A 143 -3.87 2.50 -0.32
CA GLY A 143 -4.73 1.65 0.49
C GLY A 143 -4.10 0.32 0.80
N ILE A 144 -4.55 -0.32 1.88
CA ILE A 144 -4.12 -1.65 2.28
C ILE A 144 -5.32 -2.55 2.55
N THR A 145 -5.21 -3.81 2.13
CA THR A 145 -6.14 -4.88 2.48
C THR A 145 -5.53 -5.71 3.58
N ILE A 146 -6.27 -5.95 4.66
CA ILE A 146 -5.83 -6.80 5.77
C ILE A 146 -6.83 -7.96 5.88
N PRO A 147 -6.37 -9.23 5.83
CA PRO A 147 -7.25 -10.38 5.96
C PRO A 147 -8.12 -10.32 7.23
N GLY A 148 -9.42 -10.52 7.07
CA GLY A 148 -10.37 -10.48 8.18
C GLY A 148 -10.77 -9.07 8.64
N VAL A 149 -10.31 -8.02 7.97
CA VAL A 149 -10.69 -6.63 8.24
C VAL A 149 -11.57 -6.09 7.11
N SER A 150 -12.74 -5.54 7.47
CA SER A 150 -13.56 -4.76 6.55
C SER A 150 -13.17 -3.28 6.59
N PRO A 151 -13.08 -2.57 5.46
CA PRO A 151 -12.66 -1.16 5.42
C PRO A 151 -13.56 -0.24 6.26
N GLU A 152 -14.88 -0.50 6.29
CA GLU A 152 -15.85 0.32 7.05
C GLU A 152 -15.62 0.30 8.57
N LYS A 153 -15.06 -0.80 9.09
CA LYS A 153 -14.86 -1.00 10.54
C LYS A 153 -13.39 -0.92 10.94
N ALA A 154 -12.48 -1.11 9.98
CA ALA A 154 -11.04 -1.22 10.18
C ALA A 154 -10.65 -2.02 11.44
N THR A 155 -11.39 -3.09 11.74
CA THR A 155 -11.25 -3.87 12.97
C THR A 155 -10.66 -5.24 12.68
N LEU A 156 -9.50 -5.53 13.27
CA LEU A 156 -8.79 -6.80 13.20
C LEU A 156 -9.18 -7.73 14.36
N PRO A 157 -9.77 -8.91 14.10
CA PRO A 157 -9.97 -9.91 15.13
C PRO A 157 -8.62 -10.52 15.52
N LEU A 158 -8.29 -10.51 16.81
CA LEU A 158 -7.04 -11.10 17.32
C LEU A 158 -7.26 -12.58 17.69
N GLN A 159 -8.04 -12.83 18.75
CA GLN A 159 -8.51 -14.18 19.10
C GLN A 159 -9.70 -14.10 20.06
N GLY A 160 -10.67 -15.00 19.89
CA GLY A 160 -11.86 -15.06 20.76
C GLY A 160 -12.69 -13.77 20.71
N VAL A 161 -12.72 -13.04 21.83
CA VAL A 161 -13.51 -11.81 22.02
C VAL A 161 -12.67 -10.53 21.87
N LEU A 162 -11.38 -10.67 21.56
CA LEU A 162 -10.44 -9.56 21.43
C LEU A 162 -10.42 -9.05 19.97
N LYS A 163 -10.60 -7.74 19.80
CA LYS A 163 -10.51 -7.07 18.50
C LYS A 163 -9.69 -5.80 18.64
N LEU A 164 -8.95 -5.45 17.60
CA LEU A 164 -8.16 -4.23 17.51
C LEU A 164 -8.73 -3.36 16.40
N ALA A 165 -9.19 -2.15 16.71
CA ALA A 165 -9.57 -1.18 15.70
C ALA A 165 -8.36 -0.34 15.28
N LEU A 166 -8.28 -0.11 13.98
CA LEU A 166 -7.24 0.63 13.26
C LEU A 166 -7.90 1.84 12.59
N PRO A 167 -8.40 2.82 13.36
CA PRO A 167 -9.31 3.84 12.83
C PRO A 167 -8.64 4.73 11.78
N GLN A 168 -7.34 4.99 11.91
CA GLN A 168 -6.58 5.75 10.93
C GLN A 168 -5.16 5.20 10.82
N ILE A 169 -4.76 4.87 9.58
CA ILE A 169 -3.39 4.47 9.25
C ILE A 169 -2.74 5.62 8.49
N LYS A 170 -1.57 6.07 8.94
CA LYS A 170 -0.76 7.09 8.27
C LYS A 170 0.54 6.49 7.76
N LEU A 171 0.96 6.93 6.57
CA LEU A 171 2.32 6.72 6.10
C LEU A 171 3.20 7.88 6.57
N LYS A 172 4.27 7.58 7.30
CA LYS A 172 5.28 8.56 7.71
C LYS A 172 6.64 8.24 7.13
N PHE A 173 7.41 9.29 6.83
CA PHE A 173 8.80 9.21 6.42
C PHE A 173 9.66 9.96 7.45
N ASP A 174 10.68 9.29 7.98
CA ASP A 174 11.56 9.85 9.00
C ASP A 174 12.86 10.47 8.45
N GLY A 175 12.97 10.59 7.13
CA GLY A 175 14.18 11.02 6.42
C GLY A 175 15.00 9.87 5.84
N THR A 176 14.81 8.64 6.33
CA THR A 176 15.55 7.45 5.85
C THR A 176 14.63 6.30 5.48
N ASN A 177 13.57 6.07 6.25
CA ASN A 177 12.65 4.95 6.09
C ASN A 177 11.19 5.40 6.15
N PHE A 178 10.35 4.62 5.47
CA PHE A 178 8.90 4.71 5.59
C PHE A 178 8.38 3.77 6.68
N ARG A 179 7.37 4.21 7.42
CA ARG A 179 6.63 3.41 8.40
C ARG A 179 5.13 3.67 8.33
N LEU A 180 4.34 2.68 8.71
CA LEU A 180 2.90 2.83 8.90
C LEU A 180 2.62 3.06 10.38
N GLU A 181 1.93 4.14 10.70
CA GLU A 181 1.54 4.50 12.06
C GLU A 181 0.02 4.46 12.19
N ILE A 182 -0.48 3.77 13.19
CA ILE A 182 -1.90 3.72 13.50
C ILE A 182 -2.17 4.73 14.60
N GLU A 183 -3.00 5.71 14.28
CA GLU A 183 -3.40 6.75 15.24
C GLU A 183 -4.63 6.29 16.03
N GLU A 184 -4.59 6.53 17.34
CA GLU A 184 -5.67 6.19 18.28
C GLU A 184 -6.19 4.74 18.17
N PRO A 185 -5.32 3.71 18.16
CA PRO A 185 -5.76 2.33 18.11
C PRO A 185 -6.63 1.99 19.34
N GLU A 186 -7.69 1.22 19.12
CA GLU A 186 -8.66 0.88 20.17
C GLU A 186 -8.76 -0.63 20.34
N LEU A 187 -8.73 -1.10 21.59
CA LEU A 187 -8.88 -2.50 21.91
C LEU A 187 -10.31 -2.78 22.35
N PHE A 188 -10.96 -3.75 21.73
CA PHE A 188 -12.26 -4.25 22.14
C PHE A 188 -12.09 -5.61 22.77
N MET A 189 -12.58 -5.77 23.99
CA MET A 189 -12.59 -7.06 24.69
C MET A 189 -13.97 -7.26 25.30
N LEU A 190 -14.59 -8.41 25.03
CA LEU A 190 -15.92 -8.74 25.56
C LEU A 190 -16.99 -7.67 25.25
N GLY A 191 -16.88 -7.02 24.08
CA GLY A 191 -17.79 -5.94 23.66
C GLY A 191 -17.56 -4.60 24.36
N GLN A 192 -16.62 -4.52 25.30
CA GLN A 192 -16.18 -3.27 25.92
C GLN A 192 -15.04 -2.66 25.12
N LYS A 193 -15.14 -1.34 24.93
CA LYS A 193 -14.13 -0.54 24.25
C LYS A 193 -13.13 -0.01 25.27
N TYR A 194 -11.88 -0.37 25.08
CA TYR A 194 -10.74 0.16 25.81
C TYR A 194 -9.99 1.09 24.88
N LYS A 195 -10.13 2.38 25.13
CA LYS A 195 -9.20 3.35 24.55
C LYS A 195 -7.86 3.08 25.20
N GLY A 196 -6.91 2.53 24.44
CA GLY A 196 -5.54 2.40 24.94
C GLY A 196 -5.04 3.80 25.25
N GLY A 197 -4.82 4.12 26.53
CA GLY A 197 -4.20 5.38 26.91
C GLY A 197 -2.88 5.53 26.16
N ASN A 198 -2.66 6.65 25.46
CA ASN A 198 -1.48 6.94 24.65
C ASN A 198 -0.89 5.71 23.94
N MET A 199 -1.74 4.84 23.37
CA MET A 199 -1.29 3.63 22.72
C MET A 199 -0.86 3.99 21.30
N GLU A 200 0.42 3.86 21.00
CA GLU A 200 0.95 4.05 19.65
C GLU A 200 1.26 2.68 19.06
N LEU A 201 0.70 2.40 17.87
CA LEU A 201 0.95 1.16 17.15
C LEU A 201 1.61 1.49 15.82
N SER A 202 2.84 1.02 15.64
CA SER A 202 3.63 1.25 14.43
C SER A 202 4.01 -0.07 13.76
N LEU A 203 4.04 -0.06 12.42
CA LEU A 203 4.61 -1.11 11.60
C LEU A 203 5.82 -0.56 10.83
N PHE A 204 6.93 -1.27 10.92
CA PHE A 204 8.16 -0.94 10.21
C PHE A 204 8.90 -2.21 9.79
N GLY A 205 9.66 -2.12 8.70
CA GLY A 205 10.53 -3.21 8.25
C GLY A 205 11.67 -3.43 9.23
N THR A 206 11.86 -4.67 9.68
CA THR A 206 12.96 -5.01 10.57
C THR A 206 14.22 -5.25 9.75
N ASN A 207 15.05 -4.23 9.56
CA ASN A 207 16.41 -4.45 9.02
C ASN A 207 17.42 -4.52 10.17
N ALA A 208 17.78 -5.75 10.57
CA ALA A 208 19.19 -6.07 10.79
C ALA A 208 19.64 -6.82 9.53
N ALA A 209 20.46 -6.18 8.72
CA ALA A 209 20.79 -6.57 7.34
C ALA A 209 21.25 -8.03 7.18
N HIS A 210 20.91 -8.66 6.04
CA HIS A 210 21.87 -9.55 5.40
C HIS A 210 21.78 -9.47 3.86
N PRO A 211 22.86 -9.11 3.15
CA PRO A 211 22.91 -9.05 1.68
C PRO A 211 22.97 -10.43 1.01
N LEU A 212 22.55 -11.51 1.70
CA LEU A 212 22.67 -12.91 1.24
C LEU A 212 21.54 -13.84 1.71
N THR A 213 20.35 -13.32 2.04
CA THR A 213 19.20 -14.19 2.33
C THR A 213 17.98 -13.73 1.55
N ASP A 214 17.48 -14.58 0.65
CA ASP A 214 16.20 -14.44 -0.09
C ASP A 214 14.95 -14.47 0.82
N LEU A 215 15.06 -14.00 2.06
CA LEU A 215 13.94 -13.96 2.99
C LEU A 215 13.20 -12.61 2.82
N PRO A 216 11.88 -12.62 2.67
CA PRO A 216 11.11 -11.39 2.54
C PRO A 216 11.27 -10.53 3.79
N ILE A 217 11.36 -9.22 3.61
CA ILE A 217 11.34 -8.25 4.72
C ILE A 217 9.98 -8.41 5.43
N GLU A 218 10.00 -8.80 6.69
CA GLU A 218 8.81 -8.88 7.53
C GLU A 218 8.59 -7.55 8.26
N LEU A 219 7.33 -7.11 8.30
CA LEU A 219 6.94 -6.00 9.15
C LEU A 219 6.70 -6.49 10.58
N ALA A 220 7.20 -5.72 11.56
CA ALA A 220 6.93 -5.96 12.97
C ALA A 220 5.91 -4.96 13.50
N TRP A 221 5.01 -5.43 14.36
CA TRP A 221 4.07 -4.60 15.11
C TRP A 221 4.72 -4.17 16.43
N TYR A 222 4.80 -2.87 16.66
CA TYR A 222 5.28 -2.30 17.92
C TYR A 222 4.18 -1.48 18.57
N GLY A 223 3.78 -1.87 19.78
CA GLY A 223 2.84 -1.14 20.62
C GLY A 223 3.56 -0.53 21.81
N LYS A 224 3.40 0.78 22.03
CA LYS A 224 3.81 1.45 23.28
C LYS A 224 2.57 1.95 24.00
N PHE A 225 2.49 1.70 25.31
CA PHE A 225 1.56 2.39 26.20
C PHE A 225 2.29 3.59 26.80
N GLY A 226 1.70 4.78 26.73
CA GLY A 226 2.22 5.93 27.48
C GLY A 226 2.02 5.74 28.97
N ASP A 227 3.00 6.20 29.75
CA ASP A 227 2.90 6.32 31.22
C ASP A 227 1.81 7.32 31.63
#